data_AF-A0A1X1L082-F1
#
_entry.id   AF-A0A1X1L082-F1
#
_cell.length_a   1.000
_cell.length_b   1.000
_cell.length_c   1.000
_cell.angle_alpha   90.00
_cell.angle_beta   90.00
_cell.angle_gamma   90.00
#
_symmetry.space_group_name_H-M   'P 1'
#
loop_
_entity.id
_entity.type
_entity.pdbx_description
1 polymer ?
#
loop_
_entity_poly.entity_id
_entity_poly.type
_entity_poly.pdbx_seq_one_letter_code
_entity_poly.pdbx_strand_id
1 'polypeptide(L)'
;MAKEKSRFFTFLMYPSGEGFPSDWKDRLEKIGLPIAVSPLHDKDKSKTEPRAFKKAHYHGIYIARNPVTADSVRLRLKAVLSSEKEECKAIAKVQIIRESVESTYLYLTHESKDAIKKGKYKYDKKDITHISNFDLDRYITLDVEQKKDIFNILTMAISTKYICNVIDLNLFVQNEGDLYGLKWADVQEVLKANSGILRLYFDGAYAKSKKWQIQTYDEYLHELELKAKEVDDMEMEFTEEEKAEFGIKEN
;
A
#
# COMPACT_ATOMS: atom_id res chain seq x y z
N MET A 1 -33.71 9.53 0.15
CA MET A 1 -32.27 9.80 -0.06
C MET A 1 -31.61 8.57 -0.65
N ALA A 2 -30.68 8.72 -1.58
CA ALA A 2 -29.92 7.59 -2.13
C ALA A 2 -29.02 6.98 -1.02
N LYS A 3 -29.01 5.64 -0.90
CA LYS A 3 -28.12 4.96 0.05
C LYS A 3 -26.67 5.10 -0.41
N GLU A 4 -25.79 5.46 0.52
CA GLU A 4 -24.35 5.59 0.28
C GLU A 4 -23.77 4.29 -0.27
N LYS A 5 -22.90 4.42 -1.29
CA LYS A 5 -22.23 3.28 -1.93
C LYS A 5 -20.72 3.38 -1.76
N SER A 6 -20.06 2.25 -1.56
CA SER A 6 -18.60 2.16 -1.47
C SER A 6 -18.10 0.82 -1.98
N ARG A 7 -16.79 0.69 -2.14
CA ARG A 7 -16.11 -0.58 -2.36
C ARG A 7 -15.55 -1.18 -1.07
N PHE A 8 -15.29 -0.36 -0.06
CA PHE A 8 -14.57 -0.76 1.14
C PHE A 8 -15.51 -0.84 2.33
N PHE A 9 -15.63 -2.03 2.91
CA PHE A 9 -16.53 -2.29 4.02
C PHE A 9 -15.80 -2.97 5.16
N THR A 10 -16.24 -2.68 6.38
CA THR A 10 -15.92 -3.47 7.55
C THR A 10 -17.18 -4.11 8.10
N PHE A 11 -17.05 -5.30 8.65
CA PHE A 11 -18.15 -6.02 9.26
C PHE A 11 -17.75 -6.68 10.57
N LEU A 12 -18.74 -7.04 11.36
CA LEU A 12 -18.57 -7.76 12.62
C LEU A 12 -19.39 -9.05 12.60
N MET A 13 -18.75 -10.16 12.95
CA MET A 13 -19.37 -11.47 13.06
C MET A 13 -19.26 -12.02 14.49
N TYR A 14 -20.33 -12.63 15.00
CA TYR A 14 -20.31 -13.35 16.27
C TYR A 14 -20.30 -14.87 16.03
N PRO A 15 -19.21 -15.58 16.36
CA PRO A 15 -19.17 -17.05 16.25
C PRO A 15 -20.21 -17.75 17.11
N SER A 16 -20.65 -17.12 18.20
CA SER A 16 -21.74 -17.60 19.05
C SER A 16 -23.14 -17.38 18.46
N GLY A 17 -23.24 -16.83 17.26
CA GLY A 17 -24.51 -16.59 16.59
C GLY A 17 -25.12 -17.89 16.05
N GLU A 18 -26.44 -17.99 16.11
CA GLU A 18 -27.21 -19.09 15.50
C GLU A 18 -26.89 -19.22 14.00
N GLY A 19 -26.74 -20.46 13.54
CA GLY A 19 -26.35 -20.78 12.16
C GLY A 19 -24.96 -20.34 11.74
N PHE A 20 -24.01 -20.06 12.66
CA PHE A 20 -22.62 -19.78 12.29
C PHE A 20 -21.90 -21.08 11.87
N PRO A 21 -21.46 -21.21 10.60
CA PRO A 21 -20.87 -22.45 10.12
C PRO A 21 -19.41 -22.62 10.57
N SER A 22 -18.98 -23.85 10.85
CA SER A 22 -17.57 -24.15 11.12
C SER A 22 -16.69 -23.94 9.88
N ASP A 23 -17.24 -24.16 8.67
CA ASP A 23 -16.60 -23.95 7.36
C ASP A 23 -16.76 -22.50 6.83
N TRP A 24 -16.96 -21.52 7.72
CA TRP A 24 -17.19 -20.13 7.32
C TRP A 24 -16.08 -19.56 6.43
N LYS A 25 -14.82 -19.98 6.63
CA LYS A 25 -13.67 -19.53 5.84
C LYS A 25 -13.84 -19.92 4.37
N ASP A 26 -14.11 -21.21 4.12
CA ASP A 26 -14.31 -21.75 2.77
C ASP A 26 -15.53 -21.13 2.09
N ARG A 27 -16.60 -20.86 2.86
CA ARG A 27 -17.78 -20.16 2.34
C ARG A 27 -17.46 -18.74 1.91
N LEU A 28 -16.71 -17.98 2.72
CA LEU A 28 -16.27 -16.64 2.34
C LEU A 28 -15.35 -16.68 1.13
N GLU A 29 -14.52 -17.72 0.97
CA GLU A 29 -13.67 -17.88 -0.21
C GLU A 29 -14.47 -18.06 -1.50
N LYS A 30 -15.61 -18.78 -1.46
CA LYS A 30 -16.54 -18.93 -2.60
C LYS A 30 -17.11 -17.60 -3.11
N ILE A 31 -17.02 -16.51 -2.32
CA ILE A 31 -17.41 -15.17 -2.78
C ILE A 31 -16.51 -14.70 -3.93
N GLY A 32 -15.24 -15.15 -3.95
CA GLY A 32 -14.23 -14.74 -4.92
C GLY A 32 -13.87 -13.26 -4.82
N LEU A 33 -14.00 -12.67 -3.62
CA LEU A 33 -13.66 -11.29 -3.35
C LEU A 33 -12.66 -11.18 -2.21
N PRO A 34 -11.71 -10.23 -2.27
CA PRO A 34 -10.71 -10.06 -1.23
C PRO A 34 -11.34 -9.73 0.12
N ILE A 35 -11.05 -10.56 1.13
CA ILE A 35 -11.53 -10.38 2.50
C ILE A 35 -10.36 -10.60 3.46
N ALA A 36 -10.24 -9.75 4.46
CA ALA A 36 -9.37 -9.98 5.62
C ALA A 36 -10.22 -10.14 6.86
N VAL A 37 -9.96 -11.17 7.67
CA VAL A 37 -10.65 -11.40 8.95
C VAL A 37 -9.64 -11.37 10.07
N SER A 38 -9.98 -10.64 11.14
CA SER A 38 -9.14 -10.51 12.33
C SER A 38 -8.92 -11.85 13.02
N PRO A 39 -7.98 -11.91 13.98
CA PRO A 39 -8.00 -12.94 15.01
C PRO A 39 -9.35 -12.93 15.75
N LEU A 40 -9.61 -13.95 16.57
CA LEU A 40 -10.81 -13.94 17.42
C LEU A 40 -10.65 -12.88 18.51
N HIS A 41 -11.55 -11.89 18.54
CA HIS A 41 -11.54 -10.85 19.57
C HIS A 41 -12.34 -11.30 20.79
N ASP A 42 -11.65 -11.89 21.76
CA ASP A 42 -12.20 -12.43 23.02
C ASP A 42 -11.70 -11.71 24.28
N LYS A 43 -10.71 -10.81 24.16
CA LYS A 43 -10.08 -10.07 25.26
C LYS A 43 -10.46 -8.59 25.30
N ASP A 44 -11.52 -8.24 24.59
CA ASP A 44 -12.04 -6.89 24.50
C ASP A 44 -12.73 -6.48 25.80
N LYS A 45 -12.21 -5.48 26.52
CA LYS A 45 -12.82 -4.99 27.76
C LYS A 45 -14.23 -4.44 27.51
N SER A 46 -15.19 -4.86 28.33
CA SER A 46 -16.54 -4.30 28.35
C SER A 46 -16.53 -2.85 28.82
N LYS A 47 -17.42 -2.03 28.26
CA LYS A 47 -17.62 -0.64 28.70
C LYS A 47 -18.63 -0.53 29.85
N THR A 48 -19.51 -1.52 29.99
CA THR A 48 -20.65 -1.48 30.93
C THR A 48 -20.34 -2.22 32.22
N GLU A 49 -19.50 -3.24 32.18
CA GLU A 49 -19.18 -4.09 33.32
C GLU A 49 -17.67 -4.09 33.59
N PRO A 50 -17.23 -3.52 34.71
CA PRO A 50 -15.84 -3.57 35.12
C PRO A 50 -15.42 -5.03 35.31
N ARG A 51 -14.37 -5.48 34.60
CA ARG A 51 -13.81 -6.86 34.57
C ARG A 51 -14.49 -7.86 33.64
N ALA A 52 -15.57 -7.49 32.93
CA ALA A 52 -16.15 -8.36 31.91
C ALA A 52 -15.52 -8.13 30.53
N PHE A 53 -15.41 -9.18 29.72
CA PHE A 53 -15.06 -9.09 28.31
C PHE A 53 -16.31 -8.97 27.45
N LYS A 54 -16.19 -8.35 26.27
CA LYS A 54 -17.24 -8.37 25.25
C LYS A 54 -17.42 -9.78 24.71
N LYS A 55 -18.59 -10.03 24.11
CA LYS A 55 -18.84 -11.26 23.36
C LYS A 55 -17.77 -11.46 22.29
N ALA A 56 -17.26 -12.69 22.18
CA ALA A 56 -16.25 -13.04 21.20
C ALA A 56 -16.73 -12.73 19.77
N HIS A 57 -15.92 -12.03 18.99
CA HIS A 57 -16.30 -11.59 17.65
C HIS A 57 -15.12 -11.55 16.69
N TYR A 58 -15.42 -11.55 15.39
CA TYR A 58 -14.47 -11.26 14.33
C TYR A 58 -14.76 -9.90 13.74
N HIS A 59 -13.70 -9.13 13.51
CA HIS A 59 -13.72 -8.01 12.59
C HIS A 59 -13.33 -8.48 11.20
N GLY A 60 -14.02 -8.00 10.17
CA GLY A 60 -13.68 -8.29 8.80
C GLY A 60 -13.56 -7.02 7.97
N ILE A 61 -12.73 -7.08 6.94
CA ILE A 61 -12.66 -6.12 5.84
C ILE A 61 -13.11 -6.85 4.58
N TYR A 62 -14.03 -6.24 3.85
CA TYR A 62 -14.58 -6.76 2.60
C TYR A 62 -14.37 -5.74 1.50
N ILE A 63 -13.75 -6.17 0.41
CA ILE A 63 -13.48 -5.33 -0.76
C ILE A 63 -14.41 -5.73 -1.91
N ALA A 64 -15.43 -4.92 -2.16
CA ALA A 64 -16.34 -5.12 -3.27
C ALA A 64 -15.67 -4.79 -4.61
N ARG A 65 -16.03 -5.55 -5.65
CA ARG A 65 -15.59 -5.28 -7.03
C ARG A 65 -16.05 -3.90 -7.51
N ASN A 66 -17.31 -3.57 -7.25
CA ASN A 66 -17.96 -2.32 -7.66
C ASN A 66 -18.58 -1.60 -6.45
N PRO A 67 -18.82 -0.27 -6.53
CA PRO A 67 -19.54 0.45 -5.47
C PRO A 67 -20.94 -0.11 -5.24
N VAL A 68 -21.18 -0.62 -4.02
CA VAL A 68 -22.46 -1.21 -3.57
C VAL A 68 -22.87 -0.61 -2.23
N THR A 69 -24.07 -0.92 -1.74
CA THR A 69 -24.53 -0.46 -0.42
C THR A 69 -24.09 -1.42 0.69
N ALA A 70 -23.95 -0.92 1.91
CA ALA A 70 -23.63 -1.76 3.07
C ALA A 70 -24.67 -2.88 3.30
N ASP A 71 -25.95 -2.59 3.04
CA ASP A 71 -27.03 -3.59 3.12
C ASP A 71 -26.83 -4.73 2.12
N SER A 72 -26.39 -4.43 0.90
CA SER A 72 -26.11 -5.45 -0.12
C SER A 72 -24.97 -6.37 0.30
N VAL A 73 -23.91 -5.81 0.89
CA VAL A 73 -22.79 -6.60 1.43
C VAL A 73 -23.27 -7.46 2.61
N ARG A 74 -24.08 -6.92 3.52
CA ARG A 74 -24.66 -7.67 4.64
C ARG A 74 -25.49 -8.85 4.15
N LEU A 75 -26.39 -8.63 3.19
CA LEU A 75 -27.23 -9.68 2.62
C LEU A 75 -26.39 -10.76 1.92
N ARG A 76 -25.34 -10.36 1.21
CA ARG A 76 -24.44 -11.31 0.54
C ARG A 76 -23.67 -12.17 1.53
N LEU A 77 -23.06 -11.57 2.55
CA LEU A 77 -22.36 -12.31 3.61
C LEU A 77 -23.32 -13.26 4.34
N LYS A 78 -24.54 -12.78 4.66
CA LYS A 78 -25.57 -13.60 5.29
C LYS A 78 -25.95 -14.80 4.42
N ALA A 79 -26.21 -14.58 3.13
CA ALA A 79 -26.59 -15.65 2.20
C ALA A 79 -25.49 -16.71 2.04
N VAL A 80 -24.23 -16.28 1.97
CA VAL A 80 -23.08 -17.17 1.81
C VAL A 80 -22.80 -18.00 3.06
N LEU A 81 -22.97 -17.41 4.25
CA LEU A 81 -22.75 -18.10 5.51
C LEU A 81 -23.94 -18.97 5.94
N SER A 82 -25.16 -18.67 5.48
CA SER A 82 -26.33 -19.48 5.76
C SER A 82 -26.24 -20.85 5.07
N SER A 83 -26.91 -21.84 5.65
CA SER A 83 -27.15 -23.13 4.99
C SER A 83 -28.56 -23.17 4.41
N GLU A 84 -28.90 -24.22 3.66
CA GLU A 84 -30.27 -24.44 3.17
C GLU A 84 -31.29 -24.60 4.31
N LYS A 85 -30.84 -25.04 5.48
CA LYS A 85 -31.70 -25.41 6.62
C LYS A 85 -31.72 -24.35 7.72
N GLU A 86 -30.67 -23.55 7.84
CA GLU A 86 -30.48 -22.61 8.93
C GLU A 86 -29.84 -21.30 8.44
N GLU A 87 -30.49 -20.19 8.78
CA GLU A 87 -30.03 -18.85 8.45
C GLU A 87 -28.97 -18.39 9.45
N CYS A 88 -27.82 -17.93 8.93
CA CYS A 88 -26.74 -17.40 9.75
C CYS A 88 -27.10 -16.01 10.30
N LYS A 89 -27.27 -15.91 11.62
CA LYS A 89 -27.54 -14.64 12.32
C LYS A 89 -26.28 -14.00 12.92
N ALA A 90 -25.09 -14.47 12.53
CA ALA A 90 -23.82 -14.00 13.07
C ALA A 90 -23.40 -12.60 12.59
N ILE A 91 -23.84 -12.16 11.41
CA ILE A 91 -23.48 -10.85 10.85
C ILE A 91 -24.24 -9.73 11.57
N ALA A 92 -23.54 -9.05 12.48
CA ALA A 92 -24.14 -8.03 13.33
C ALA A 92 -24.28 -6.68 12.63
N LYS A 93 -23.20 -6.21 11.99
CA LYS A 93 -23.14 -4.89 11.38
C LYS A 93 -22.18 -4.89 10.22
N VAL A 94 -22.54 -4.16 9.16
CA VAL A 94 -21.66 -3.83 8.04
C VAL A 94 -21.64 -2.31 7.91
N GLN A 95 -20.44 -1.74 7.78
CA GLN A 95 -20.24 -0.29 7.66
C GLN A 95 -19.27 0.00 6.52
N ILE A 96 -19.45 1.16 5.89
CA ILE A 96 -18.48 1.69 4.94
C ILE A 96 -17.23 2.12 5.71
N ILE A 97 -16.05 1.75 5.21
CA ILE A 97 -14.77 2.25 5.71
C ILE A 97 -14.66 3.73 5.30
N ARG A 98 -14.56 4.64 6.28
CA ARG A 98 -14.51 6.10 6.05
C ARG A 98 -13.11 6.70 6.12
N GLU A 99 -12.20 6.08 6.86
CA GLU A 99 -10.82 6.55 7.02
C GLU A 99 -9.96 5.96 5.89
N SER A 100 -9.18 4.92 6.18
CA SER A 100 -8.42 4.16 5.20
C SER A 100 -8.58 2.66 5.45
N VAL A 101 -8.36 1.87 4.41
CA VAL A 101 -8.29 0.41 4.53
C VAL A 101 -7.13 0.02 5.45
N GLU A 102 -6.02 0.73 5.38
CA GLU A 102 -4.86 0.56 6.27
C GLU A 102 -5.20 0.76 7.75
N SER A 103 -5.84 1.88 8.11
CA SER A 103 -6.26 2.14 9.50
C SER A 103 -7.19 1.04 10.01
N THR A 104 -8.14 0.61 9.18
CA THR A 104 -9.08 -0.47 9.50
C THR A 104 -8.37 -1.81 9.63
N TYR A 105 -7.37 -2.07 8.80
CA TYR A 105 -6.59 -3.30 8.82
C TYR A 105 -5.73 -3.39 10.09
N LEU A 106 -5.04 -2.30 10.45
CA LEU A 106 -4.31 -2.22 11.73
C LEU A 106 -5.25 -2.34 12.94
N TYR A 107 -6.51 -1.93 12.80
CA TYR A 107 -7.50 -2.10 13.86
C TYR A 107 -7.89 -3.58 14.06
N LEU A 108 -7.73 -4.47 13.08
CA LEU A 108 -7.98 -5.92 13.23
C LEU A 108 -7.13 -6.55 14.34
N THR A 109 -5.97 -5.99 14.66
CA THR A 109 -5.09 -6.44 15.76
C THR A 109 -4.94 -5.41 16.88
N HIS A 110 -5.74 -4.34 16.83
CA HIS A 110 -5.65 -3.18 17.73
C HIS A 110 -4.30 -2.45 17.72
N GLU A 111 -3.65 -2.41 16.55
CA GLU A 111 -2.41 -1.67 16.32
C GLU A 111 -2.63 -0.33 15.60
N SER A 112 -3.89 0.04 15.35
CA SER A 112 -4.18 1.39 14.85
C SER A 112 -3.88 2.44 15.92
N LYS A 113 -3.54 3.66 15.46
CA LYS A 113 -3.21 4.80 16.35
C LYS A 113 -4.28 5.02 17.43
N ASP A 114 -5.56 4.91 17.06
CA ASP A 114 -6.69 5.06 17.97
C ASP A 114 -6.79 3.90 18.98
N ALA A 115 -6.58 2.66 18.54
CA ALA A 115 -6.64 1.49 19.41
C ALA A 115 -5.52 1.48 20.46
N ILE A 116 -4.30 1.88 20.06
CA ILE A 116 -3.16 2.05 20.95
C ILE A 116 -3.44 3.16 21.97
N LYS A 117 -3.92 4.33 21.53
CA LYS A 117 -4.29 5.44 22.42
C LYS A 117 -5.34 5.05 23.47
N LYS A 118 -6.24 4.13 23.11
CA LYS A 118 -7.29 3.59 23.99
C LYS A 118 -6.83 2.40 24.84
N GLY A 119 -5.56 2.00 24.76
CA GLY A 119 -4.99 0.91 25.58
C GLY A 119 -5.69 -0.43 25.37
N LYS A 120 -6.10 -0.72 24.13
CA LYS A 120 -6.79 -1.98 23.80
C LYS A 120 -5.82 -3.17 23.81
N TYR A 121 -6.38 -4.37 23.98
CA TYR A 121 -5.60 -5.59 23.88
C TYR A 121 -5.10 -5.80 22.45
N LYS A 122 -3.78 -5.97 22.29
CA LYS A 122 -3.14 -6.24 21.01
C LYS A 122 -3.20 -7.74 20.70
N TYR A 123 -3.71 -8.09 19.52
CA TYR A 123 -3.75 -9.46 19.01
C TYR A 123 -2.57 -9.74 18.07
N ASP A 124 -2.30 -11.01 17.76
CA ASP A 124 -1.22 -11.38 16.84
C ASP A 124 -1.64 -11.17 15.37
N LYS A 125 -0.74 -10.59 14.57
CA LYS A 125 -0.93 -10.41 13.12
C LYS A 125 -0.96 -11.73 12.37
N LYS A 126 -0.29 -12.77 12.88
CA LYS A 126 -0.24 -14.11 12.26
C LYS A 126 -1.60 -14.78 12.20
N ASP A 127 -2.51 -14.40 13.09
CA ASP A 127 -3.85 -14.97 13.19
C ASP A 127 -4.86 -14.27 12.26
N ILE A 128 -4.44 -13.24 11.51
CA ILE A 128 -5.26 -12.64 10.46
C ILE A 128 -5.45 -13.66 9.35
N THR A 129 -6.70 -13.90 8.96
CA THR A 129 -7.04 -14.77 7.84
C THR A 129 -7.26 -13.91 6.58
N HIS A 130 -6.38 -14.04 5.59
CA HIS A 130 -6.57 -13.46 4.25
C HIS A 130 -7.29 -14.45 3.34
N ILE A 131 -8.32 -13.98 2.65
CA ILE A 131 -9.17 -14.79 1.76
C ILE A 131 -9.16 -14.16 0.37
N SER A 132 -9.10 -15.01 -0.67
CA SER A 132 -9.11 -14.59 -2.08
C SER A 132 -8.00 -13.58 -2.43
N ASN A 133 -6.77 -13.86 -1.98
CA ASN A 133 -5.58 -13.02 -2.23
C ASN A 133 -5.76 -11.56 -1.78
N PHE A 134 -6.35 -11.37 -0.60
CA PHE A 134 -6.36 -10.06 0.03
C PHE A 134 -4.92 -9.59 0.25
N ASP A 135 -4.62 -8.41 -0.28
CA ASP A 135 -3.32 -7.78 -0.24
C ASP A 135 -3.54 -6.30 0.11
N LEU A 136 -3.05 -5.89 1.29
CA LEU A 136 -3.30 -4.56 1.83
C LEU A 136 -2.75 -3.46 0.93
N ASP A 137 -1.57 -3.70 0.33
CA ASP A 137 -0.84 -2.70 -0.44
C ASP A 137 -1.62 -2.25 -1.68
N ARG A 138 -2.51 -3.11 -2.21
CA ARG A 138 -3.41 -2.77 -3.32
C ARG A 138 -4.50 -1.77 -2.96
N TYR A 139 -4.71 -1.53 -1.66
CA TYR A 139 -5.79 -0.68 -1.15
C TYR A 139 -5.28 0.52 -0.37
N ILE A 140 -3.95 0.66 -0.24
CA ILE A 140 -3.32 1.89 0.19
C ILE A 140 -3.30 2.81 -1.03
N THR A 141 -4.08 3.87 -0.97
CA THR A 141 -4.13 4.90 -2.02
C THR A 141 -3.52 6.17 -1.49
N LEU A 142 -2.77 6.87 -2.34
CA LEU A 142 -2.26 8.19 -2.01
C LEU A 142 -3.44 9.16 -1.80
N ASP A 143 -3.41 9.90 -0.70
CA ASP A 143 -4.35 10.99 -0.48
C ASP A 143 -4.02 12.20 -1.40
N VAL A 144 -4.89 13.21 -1.36
CA VAL A 144 -4.77 14.39 -2.24
C VAL A 144 -3.51 15.19 -1.93
N GLU A 145 -3.10 15.27 -0.67
CA GLU A 145 -1.92 16.01 -0.23
C GLU A 145 -0.65 15.28 -0.65
N GLN A 146 -0.58 13.96 -0.42
CA GLN A 146 0.52 13.11 -0.87
C GLN A 146 0.71 13.16 -2.39
N LYS A 147 -0.38 13.11 -3.17
CA LYS A 147 -0.32 13.26 -4.63
C LYS A 147 0.24 14.62 -5.04
N LYS A 148 -0.13 15.67 -4.32
CA LYS A 148 0.36 17.04 -4.56
C LYS A 148 1.84 17.17 -4.20
N ASP A 149 2.28 16.58 -3.10
CA ASP A 149 3.68 16.60 -2.67
C ASP A 149 4.57 15.85 -3.65
N ILE A 150 4.17 14.65 -4.07
CA ILE A 150 4.85 13.91 -5.14
C ILE A 150 4.90 14.77 -6.40
N PHE A 151 3.78 15.35 -6.83
CA PHE A 151 3.74 16.21 -8.01
C PHE A 151 4.73 17.40 -7.93
N ASN A 152 4.85 18.04 -6.76
CA ASN A 152 5.80 19.12 -6.54
C ASN A 152 7.26 18.63 -6.61
N ILE A 153 7.55 17.47 -6.02
CA ILE A 153 8.88 16.85 -6.10
C ILE A 153 9.23 16.55 -7.57
N LEU A 154 8.30 15.96 -8.32
CA LEU A 154 8.52 15.63 -9.74
C LEU A 154 8.80 16.89 -10.56
N THR A 155 7.97 17.93 -10.42
CA THR A 155 8.17 19.18 -11.19
C THR A 155 9.44 19.91 -10.81
N MET A 156 9.86 19.86 -9.54
CA MET A 156 11.14 20.37 -9.08
C MET A 156 12.29 19.58 -9.70
N ALA A 157 12.29 18.25 -9.59
CA ALA A 157 13.33 17.38 -10.16
C ALA A 157 13.46 17.57 -11.68
N ILE A 158 12.33 17.64 -12.40
CA ILE A 158 12.33 17.90 -13.85
C ILE A 158 13.00 19.23 -14.16
N SER A 159 12.70 20.27 -13.39
CA SER A 159 13.20 21.62 -13.63
C SER A 159 14.67 21.80 -13.24
N THR A 160 15.16 21.10 -12.22
CA THR A 160 16.52 21.27 -11.70
C THR A 160 17.52 20.32 -12.35
N LYS A 161 17.11 19.07 -12.62
CA LYS A 161 17.96 18.04 -13.23
C LYS A 161 17.77 17.91 -14.74
N TYR A 162 16.91 18.75 -15.33
CA TYR A 162 16.64 18.75 -16.77
C TYR A 162 16.23 17.37 -17.30
N ILE A 163 15.33 16.71 -16.56
CA ILE A 163 14.72 15.43 -16.95
C ILE A 163 13.79 15.71 -18.14
N CYS A 164 14.10 15.19 -19.31
CA CYS A 164 13.44 15.63 -20.55
C CYS A 164 12.27 14.74 -20.97
N ASN A 165 12.09 13.58 -20.34
CA ASN A 165 11.03 12.65 -20.68
C ASN A 165 10.73 11.68 -19.50
N VAL A 166 9.74 10.81 -19.69
CA VAL A 166 9.29 9.87 -18.65
C VAL A 166 10.28 8.73 -18.38
N ILE A 167 11.13 8.38 -19.35
CA ILE A 167 12.17 7.35 -19.20
C ILE A 167 13.25 7.88 -18.25
N ASP A 168 13.75 9.08 -18.51
CA ASP A 168 14.70 9.77 -17.63
C ASP A 168 14.11 9.97 -16.22
N LEU A 169 12.80 10.24 -16.13
CA LEU A 169 12.12 10.38 -14.85
C LEU A 169 12.08 9.05 -14.07
N ASN A 170 11.83 7.94 -14.76
CA ASN A 170 11.89 6.61 -14.16
C ASN A 170 13.32 6.30 -13.67
N LEU A 171 14.33 6.64 -14.47
CA LEU A 171 15.73 6.48 -14.10
C LEU A 171 16.09 7.31 -12.86
N PHE A 172 15.62 8.56 -12.78
CA PHE A 172 15.74 9.40 -11.60
C PHE A 172 15.11 8.75 -10.37
N VAL A 173 13.88 8.22 -10.50
CA VAL A 173 13.20 7.55 -9.38
C VAL A 173 13.95 6.28 -8.94
N GLN A 174 14.58 5.55 -9.86
CA GLN A 174 15.35 4.35 -9.51
C GLN A 174 16.66 4.68 -8.79
N ASN A 175 17.36 5.75 -9.19
CA ASN A 175 18.65 6.11 -8.61
C ASN A 175 18.51 6.96 -7.34
N GLU A 176 17.53 7.85 -7.29
CA GLU A 176 17.41 8.88 -6.25
C GLU A 176 16.04 8.92 -5.58
N GLY A 177 15.06 8.15 -6.04
CA GLY A 177 13.68 8.21 -5.55
C GLY A 177 13.55 8.00 -4.05
N ASP A 178 14.34 7.09 -3.48
CA ASP A 178 14.33 6.81 -2.04
C ASP A 178 14.69 8.03 -1.19
N LEU A 179 15.57 8.93 -1.67
CA LEU A 179 15.94 10.17 -0.98
C LEU A 179 14.74 11.12 -0.81
N TYR A 180 13.77 11.01 -1.70
CA TYR A 180 12.56 11.81 -1.74
C TYR A 180 11.31 11.03 -1.28
N GLY A 181 11.47 9.78 -0.83
CA GLY A 181 10.36 8.91 -0.48
C GLY A 181 9.47 8.54 -1.68
N LEU A 182 10.01 8.58 -2.89
CA LEU A 182 9.28 8.30 -4.13
C LEU A 182 9.36 6.81 -4.48
N LYS A 183 8.20 6.20 -4.66
CA LYS A 183 8.07 4.89 -5.31
C LYS A 183 7.55 5.06 -6.73
N TRP A 184 8.06 4.27 -7.67
CA TRP A 184 7.62 4.37 -9.06
C TRP A 184 6.11 4.16 -9.25
N ALA A 185 5.50 3.24 -8.49
CA ALA A 185 4.05 3.00 -8.54
C ALA A 185 3.23 4.26 -8.18
N ASP A 186 3.67 4.99 -7.17
CA ASP A 186 3.05 6.22 -6.69
C ASP A 186 3.22 7.37 -7.71
N VAL A 187 4.42 7.47 -8.28
CA VAL A 187 4.73 8.41 -9.37
C VAL A 187 3.87 8.15 -10.60
N GLN A 188 3.64 6.88 -10.96
CA GLN A 188 2.75 6.51 -12.07
C GLN A 188 1.29 6.92 -11.83
N GLU A 189 0.81 6.86 -10.58
CA GLU A 189 -0.54 7.34 -10.25
C GLU A 189 -0.66 8.85 -10.48
N VAL A 190 0.35 9.63 -10.04
CA VAL A 190 0.41 11.08 -10.24
C VAL A 190 0.58 11.46 -11.70
N LEU A 191 1.40 10.70 -12.46
CA LEU A 191 1.59 10.88 -13.91
C LEU A 191 0.28 10.72 -14.68
N LYS A 192 -0.50 9.68 -14.39
CA LYS A 192 -1.79 9.43 -15.06
C LYS A 192 -2.77 10.60 -14.86
N ALA A 193 -2.79 11.17 -13.66
CA ALA A 193 -3.66 12.29 -13.34
C ALA A 193 -3.19 13.63 -13.95
N ASN A 194 -1.88 13.83 -14.18
CA ASN A 194 -1.29 15.12 -14.54
C ASN A 194 -0.45 15.10 -15.83
N SER A 195 -0.68 14.13 -16.70
CA SER A 195 0.11 13.88 -17.92
C SER A 195 0.33 15.12 -18.80
N GLY A 196 -0.73 15.92 -19.00
CA GLY A 196 -0.65 17.15 -19.80
C GLY A 196 0.28 18.21 -19.19
N ILE A 197 0.22 18.39 -17.86
CA ILE A 197 1.08 19.37 -17.18
C ILE A 197 2.52 18.87 -17.15
N LEU A 198 2.76 17.60 -16.82
CA LEU A 198 4.11 17.05 -16.77
C LEU A 198 4.79 17.07 -18.15
N ARG A 199 4.02 16.89 -19.23
CA ARG A 199 4.53 17.12 -20.60
C ARG A 199 5.05 18.54 -20.80
N LEU A 200 4.36 19.57 -20.31
CA LEU A 200 4.85 20.96 -20.41
C LEU A 200 6.16 21.16 -19.64
N TYR A 201 6.33 20.50 -18.50
CA TYR A 201 7.59 20.52 -17.76
C TYR A 201 8.72 19.83 -18.52
N PHE A 202 8.47 18.66 -19.10
CA PHE A 202 9.44 17.95 -19.94
C PHE A 202 9.85 18.77 -21.17
N ASP A 203 8.88 19.33 -21.90
CA ASP A 203 9.13 20.19 -23.06
C ASP A 203 9.94 21.44 -22.66
N GLY A 204 9.62 22.04 -21.51
CA GLY A 204 10.35 23.17 -20.96
C GLY A 204 11.78 22.85 -20.53
N ALA A 205 11.98 21.69 -19.90
CA ALA A 205 13.30 21.19 -19.52
C ALA A 205 14.16 20.95 -20.76
N TYR A 206 13.62 20.28 -21.78
CA TYR A 206 14.30 20.01 -23.05
C TYR A 206 14.66 21.30 -23.80
N ALA A 207 13.71 22.24 -23.90
CA ALA A 207 13.96 23.52 -24.57
C ALA A 207 15.06 24.32 -23.88
N LYS A 208 15.07 24.35 -22.53
CA LYS A 208 16.11 25.01 -21.75
C LYS A 208 17.46 24.32 -21.87
N SER A 209 17.50 22.98 -21.79
CA SER A 209 18.76 22.23 -21.90
C SER A 209 19.42 22.46 -23.25
N LYS A 210 18.66 22.44 -24.35
CA LYS A 210 19.19 22.79 -25.68
C LYS A 210 19.60 24.25 -25.80
N LYS A 211 18.80 25.20 -25.31
CA LYS A 211 19.10 26.63 -25.42
C LYS A 211 20.39 27.02 -24.69
N TRP A 212 20.58 26.46 -23.50
CA TRP A 212 21.67 26.83 -22.61
C TRP A 212 22.79 25.79 -22.55
N GLN A 213 22.73 24.76 -23.41
CA GLN A 213 23.67 23.64 -23.46
C GLN A 213 23.88 22.98 -22.09
N ILE A 214 22.79 22.80 -21.35
CA ILE A 214 22.81 22.18 -20.03
C ILE A 214 22.73 20.67 -20.21
N GLN A 215 23.61 19.96 -19.51
CA GLN A 215 23.61 18.50 -19.43
C GLN A 215 22.26 18.02 -18.87
N THR A 216 21.63 17.11 -19.60
CA THR A 216 20.41 16.42 -19.16
C THR A 216 20.74 15.36 -18.11
N TYR A 217 19.74 14.90 -17.37
CA TYR A 217 19.94 13.89 -16.33
C TYR A 217 20.54 12.59 -16.86
N ASP A 218 20.11 12.14 -18.04
CA ASP A 218 20.64 10.93 -18.70
C ASP A 218 22.12 11.10 -19.08
N GLU A 219 22.49 12.24 -19.68
CA GLU A 219 23.88 12.57 -20.02
C GLU A 219 24.77 12.65 -18.78
N TYR A 220 24.24 13.16 -17.66
CA TYR A 220 24.94 13.21 -16.37
C TYR A 220 25.23 11.80 -15.82
N LEU A 221 24.24 10.91 -15.84
CA LEU A 221 24.43 9.54 -15.37
C LEU A 221 25.40 8.78 -16.27
N HIS A 222 25.33 8.97 -17.58
CA HIS A 222 26.27 8.34 -18.50
C HIS A 222 27.72 8.78 -18.23
N GLU A 223 27.96 10.06 -17.93
CA GLU A 223 29.28 10.55 -17.57
C GLU A 223 29.79 9.94 -16.26
N LEU A 224 28.92 9.74 -15.27
CA LEU A 224 29.29 9.06 -14.02
C LEU A 224 29.66 7.59 -14.26
N GLU A 225 28.91 6.89 -15.11
CA GLU A 225 29.22 5.50 -15.47
C GLU A 225 30.58 5.37 -16.17
N LEU A 226 30.91 6.30 -17.07
CA LEU A 226 32.21 6.33 -17.74
C LEU A 226 33.34 6.55 -16.73
N LYS A 227 33.20 7.53 -15.82
CA LYS A 227 34.19 7.77 -14.78
C LYS A 227 34.36 6.59 -13.83
N ALA A 228 33.27 5.90 -13.50
CA ALA A 228 33.34 4.70 -12.66
C ALA A 228 34.13 3.58 -13.35
N LYS A 229 33.93 3.39 -14.66
CA LYS A 229 34.71 2.42 -15.46
C LYS A 229 36.18 2.79 -15.57
N GLU A 230 36.49 4.07 -15.77
CA GLU A 230 37.88 4.55 -15.80
C GLU A 230 38.60 4.25 -14.47
N VAL A 231 37.92 4.42 -13.33
CA VAL A 231 38.49 4.08 -12.01
C VAL A 231 38.68 2.58 -11.85
N ASP A 232 37.71 1.77 -12.27
CA ASP A 232 37.78 0.30 -12.19
C ASP A 232 38.90 -0.27 -13.09
N ASP A 233 39.04 0.27 -14.31
CA ASP A 233 40.13 -0.09 -15.23
C ASP A 233 41.50 0.30 -14.65
N MET A 234 41.61 1.46 -13.99
CA MET A 234 42.85 1.89 -13.31
C MET A 234 43.18 1.02 -12.08
N GLU A 235 42.18 0.53 -11.33
CA GLU A 235 42.40 -0.40 -10.21
C GLU A 235 42.83 -1.80 -10.67
N MET A 236 42.44 -2.21 -11.88
CA MET A 236 42.88 -3.45 -12.52
C MET A 236 44.27 -3.38 -13.18
N GLU A 237 44.81 -2.18 -13.41
CA GLU A 237 46.09 -1.96 -14.10
C GLU A 237 47.34 -2.02 -13.19
N PHE A 238 47.23 -2.33 -11.89
CA PHE A 238 48.43 -2.61 -11.10
C PHE A 238 49.13 -3.86 -11.64
N THR A 239 50.31 -3.67 -12.22
CA THR A 239 51.18 -4.76 -12.64
C THR A 239 51.59 -5.61 -11.42
N GLU A 240 51.92 -6.88 -11.63
CA GLU A 240 52.42 -7.76 -10.56
C GLU A 240 53.67 -7.16 -9.86
N GLU A 241 54.41 -6.31 -10.56
CA GLU A 241 55.56 -5.57 -10.03
C GLU A 241 55.14 -4.43 -9.09
N GLU A 242 54.07 -3.68 -9.41
CA GLU A 242 53.54 -2.60 -8.56
C GLU A 242 52.81 -3.15 -7.32
N LYS A 243 52.09 -4.27 -7.45
CA LYS A 243 51.50 -4.97 -6.28
C LYS A 243 52.57 -5.43 -5.29
N ALA A 244 53.74 -5.84 -5.79
CA ALA A 244 54.89 -6.22 -4.97
C ALA A 244 55.56 -5.03 -4.29
N GLU A 245 55.60 -3.85 -4.93
CA GLU A 245 56.18 -2.62 -4.38
C GLU A 245 55.31 -2.00 -3.27
N PHE A 246 53.99 -2.07 -3.40
CA PHE A 246 53.04 -1.58 -2.38
C PHE A 246 52.67 -2.59 -1.29
N GLY A 247 53.21 -3.81 -1.33
CA GLY A 247 53.02 -4.82 -0.29
C GLY A 247 51.58 -5.35 -0.16
N ILE A 248 50.78 -5.23 -1.23
CA ILE A 248 49.39 -5.70 -1.26
C ILE A 248 49.42 -7.22 -1.49
N LYS A 249 49.19 -8.00 -0.44
CA LYS A 249 49.05 -9.46 -0.55
C LYS A 249 47.60 -9.80 -0.91
N GLU A 250 47.41 -10.52 -2.00
CA GLU A 250 46.12 -11.15 -2.31
C GLU A 250 45.70 -12.08 -1.16
N ASN A 251 44.43 -11.96 -0.73
CA ASN A 251 43.77 -12.85 0.22
C ASN A 251 42.94 -13.88 -0.55
#